data_AF-A0AA41U5B8-F1
#
_entry.id   AF-A0AA41U5B8-F1
#
_cell.length_a   1.000
_cell.length_b   1.000
_cell.length_c   1.000
_cell.angle_alpha   90.00
_cell.angle_beta   90.00
_cell.angle_gamma   90.00
#
_symmetry.space_group_name_H-M   'P 1'
#
loop_
_entity.id
_entity.type
_entity.pdbx_description
1 polymer ?
#
loop_
_entity_poly.entity_id
_entity_poly.type
_entity_poly.pdbx_seq_one_letter_code
_entity_poly.pdbx_strand_id
1 'polypeptide(L)'
;MGEIDFYVAAVCSRTVLGVGAGAQPADVAAVLGDSYLDDRSRRRLRRDYGLVEFFFEFEPATDWRCRGFSVQVHRLDHGDESIVPEAVREAYGELHDRVGEQRLADALRAAGAEIVPYEERSDGPGWSRFRVGSASVISESEPGSGDPALVWSIHVSA
;
A
#
# COMPACT_ATOMS: atom_id res chain seq x y z
N MET A 1 -1.43 15.09 10.67
CA MET A 1 -0.95 14.23 9.59
C MET A 1 -1.98 14.29 8.48
N GLY A 2 -1.55 14.23 7.23
CA GLY A 2 -2.44 14.20 6.07
C GLY A 2 -2.23 12.93 5.24
N GLU A 3 -3.02 12.79 4.17
CA GLU A 3 -2.97 11.68 3.20
C GLU A 3 -1.54 11.27 2.78
N ILE A 4 -0.67 12.24 2.47
CA ILE A 4 0.72 11.94 2.07
C ILE A 4 1.52 11.23 3.17
N ASP A 5 1.26 11.57 4.44
CA ASP A 5 1.97 11.00 5.59
C ASP A 5 1.63 9.51 5.75
N PHE A 6 0.42 9.09 5.36
CA PHE A 6 0.04 7.68 5.36
C PHE A 6 0.91 6.86 4.41
N TYR A 7 1.06 7.32 3.16
CA TYR A 7 1.87 6.62 2.16
C TYR A 7 3.35 6.61 2.54
N VAL A 8 3.87 7.73 3.04
CA VAL A 8 5.25 7.80 3.55
C VAL A 8 5.45 6.85 4.71
N ALA A 9 4.53 6.82 5.68
CA ALA A 9 4.59 5.91 6.81
C ALA A 9 4.55 4.45 6.36
N ALA A 10 3.64 4.08 5.44
CA ALA A 10 3.53 2.73 4.90
C ALA A 10 4.83 2.26 4.23
N VAL A 11 5.44 3.12 3.42
CA VAL A 11 6.70 2.82 2.70
C VAL A 11 7.89 2.74 3.65
N CYS A 12 8.08 3.75 4.50
CA CYS A 12 9.27 3.86 5.34
C CYS A 12 9.24 2.86 6.51
N SER A 13 8.10 2.73 7.19
CA SER A 13 7.96 1.83 8.34
C SER A 13 7.73 0.38 7.94
N ARG A 14 7.30 0.12 6.69
CA ARG A 14 6.84 -1.19 6.22
C ARG A 14 5.70 -1.75 7.05
N THR A 15 4.86 -0.86 7.57
CA THR A 15 3.67 -1.19 8.35
C THR A 15 2.51 -0.26 8.02
N VAL A 16 1.29 -0.71 8.25
CA VAL A 16 0.10 0.12 8.34
C VAL A 16 -0.28 0.19 9.80
N LEU A 17 -0.22 1.39 10.40
CA LEU A 17 -0.51 1.60 11.82
C LEU A 17 0.24 0.63 12.76
N GLY A 18 1.48 0.28 12.42
CA GLY A 18 2.33 -0.62 13.21
C GLY A 18 2.18 -2.12 12.92
N VAL A 19 1.19 -2.54 12.12
CA VAL A 19 1.07 -3.94 11.66
C VAL A 19 1.65 -4.12 10.27
N GLY A 20 2.39 -5.22 10.06
CA GLY A 20 3.11 -5.50 8.82
C GLY A 20 3.52 -6.95 8.72
N ALA A 21 4.65 -7.22 8.07
CA ALA A 21 5.22 -8.56 7.95
C ALA A 21 5.37 -9.24 9.33
N GLY A 22 5.03 -10.54 9.40
CA GLY A 22 5.08 -11.34 10.62
C GLY A 22 3.81 -11.33 11.49
N ALA A 23 2.94 -10.33 11.32
CA ALA A 23 1.65 -10.24 12.02
C ALA A 23 0.73 -11.43 11.69
N GLN A 24 -0.11 -11.81 12.64
CA GLN A 24 -1.22 -12.74 12.42
C GLN A 24 -2.45 -11.99 11.91
N PRO A 25 -3.41 -12.68 11.27
CA PRO A 25 -4.66 -12.05 10.84
C PRO A 25 -5.41 -11.34 11.98
N ALA A 26 -5.35 -11.90 13.20
CA ALA A 26 -5.95 -11.31 14.40
C ALA A 26 -5.26 -10.00 14.83
N ASP A 27 -3.94 -9.90 14.72
CA ASP A 27 -3.21 -8.67 15.04
C ASP A 27 -3.63 -7.53 14.10
N VAL A 28 -3.82 -7.84 12.81
CA VAL A 28 -4.27 -6.86 11.83
C VAL A 28 -5.72 -6.44 12.10
N ALA A 29 -6.61 -7.38 12.42
CA ALA A 29 -8.00 -7.06 12.75
C ALA A 29 -8.12 -6.22 14.02
N ALA A 30 -7.25 -6.45 15.02
CA ALA A 30 -7.20 -5.64 16.23
C ALA A 30 -6.82 -4.16 15.96
N VAL A 31 -6.14 -3.87 14.85
CA VAL A 31 -5.72 -2.51 14.47
C VAL A 31 -6.65 -1.87 13.44
N LEU A 32 -7.11 -2.63 12.44
CA LEU A 32 -7.92 -2.11 11.34
C LEU A 32 -9.42 -2.39 11.48
N GLY A 33 -9.82 -3.11 12.52
CA GLY A 33 -11.19 -3.54 12.76
C GLY A 33 -11.56 -4.86 12.08
N ASP A 34 -12.82 -5.26 12.18
CA ASP A 34 -13.33 -6.53 11.67
C ASP A 34 -14.01 -6.41 10.29
N SER A 35 -13.99 -5.23 9.69
CA SER A 35 -14.58 -4.97 8.37
C SER A 35 -13.59 -5.33 7.25
N TYR A 36 -13.49 -6.62 6.95
CA TYR A 36 -12.63 -7.14 5.88
C TYR A 36 -13.30 -8.24 5.04
N LEU A 37 -12.76 -8.46 3.85
CA LEU A 37 -13.08 -9.59 2.99
C LEU A 37 -11.88 -10.54 2.90
N ASP A 38 -12.10 -11.81 3.22
CA ASP A 38 -11.08 -12.85 3.13
C ASP A 38 -11.20 -13.62 1.80
N ASP A 39 -10.09 -13.66 1.06
CA ASP A 39 -9.90 -14.49 -0.13
C ASP A 39 -8.83 -15.54 0.17
N ARG A 40 -9.28 -16.77 0.41
CA ARG A 40 -8.44 -17.87 0.90
C ARG A 40 -8.23 -18.93 -0.18
N SER A 41 -6.98 -19.29 -0.42
CA SER A 41 -6.59 -20.38 -1.33
C SER A 41 -5.48 -21.24 -0.75
N ARG A 42 -5.78 -22.51 -0.46
CA ARG A 42 -4.86 -23.49 0.14
C ARG A 42 -4.15 -22.93 1.39
N ARG A 43 -2.89 -22.51 1.23
CA ARG A 43 -2.00 -21.98 2.27
C ARG A 43 -1.80 -20.47 2.14
N ARG A 44 -2.63 -19.78 1.36
CA ARG A 44 -2.60 -18.33 1.15
C ARG A 44 -3.93 -17.73 1.57
N LEU A 45 -3.85 -16.54 2.13
CA LEU A 45 -4.99 -15.73 2.51
C LEU A 45 -4.67 -14.30 2.12
N ARG A 46 -5.52 -13.68 1.31
CA ARG A 46 -5.56 -12.24 1.14
C ARG A 46 -6.71 -11.70 1.99
N ARG A 47 -6.44 -10.74 2.86
CA ARG A 47 -7.45 -10.02 3.63
C ARG A 47 -7.53 -8.60 3.13
N ASP A 48 -8.68 -8.22 2.60
CA ASP A 48 -8.93 -6.93 1.96
C ASP A 48 -9.76 -6.03 2.88
N TYR A 49 -9.20 -4.87 3.26
CA TYR A 49 -9.85 -3.82 4.04
C TYR A 49 -10.28 -2.62 3.18
N GLY A 50 -10.48 -2.81 1.87
CA GLY A 50 -10.78 -1.76 0.91
C GLY A 50 -9.50 -1.14 0.34
N LEU A 51 -8.89 -0.20 1.05
CA LEU A 51 -7.68 0.50 0.59
C LEU A 51 -6.42 -0.33 0.83
N VAL A 52 -6.43 -1.19 1.85
CA VAL A 52 -5.26 -1.96 2.30
C VAL A 52 -5.55 -3.45 2.20
N GLU A 53 -4.66 -4.21 1.57
CA GLU A 53 -4.74 -5.67 1.55
C GLU A 53 -3.54 -6.28 2.26
N PHE A 54 -3.76 -7.27 3.12
CA PHE A 54 -2.71 -8.06 3.74
C PHE A 54 -2.63 -9.45 3.13
N PHE A 55 -1.42 -9.95 2.94
CA PHE A 55 -1.16 -11.26 2.37
C PHE A 55 -0.53 -12.17 3.41
N PHE A 56 -1.22 -13.25 3.75
CA PHE A 56 -0.77 -14.24 4.72
C PHE A 56 -0.46 -15.57 4.04
N GLU A 57 0.51 -16.26 4.62
CA GLU A 57 0.82 -17.64 4.28
C GLU A 57 0.67 -18.53 5.52
N PHE A 58 0.08 -19.70 5.34
CA PHE A 58 -0.06 -20.70 6.39
C PHE A 58 1.20 -21.53 6.52
N GLU A 59 1.81 -21.50 7.69
CA GLU A 59 2.92 -22.36 8.09
C GLU A 59 2.46 -23.34 9.18
N PRO A 60 2.58 -24.66 8.99
CA PRO A 60 2.17 -25.64 9.99
C PRO A 60 2.77 -25.43 11.39
N ALA A 61 3.96 -24.82 11.47
CA ALA A 61 4.68 -24.60 12.72
C ALA A 61 4.30 -23.26 13.41
N THR A 62 3.86 -22.25 12.66
CA THR A 62 3.70 -20.88 13.19
C THR A 62 2.32 -20.26 12.91
N ASP A 63 1.42 -21.04 12.29
CA ASP A 63 0.11 -20.66 11.78
C ASP A 63 0.21 -19.63 10.63
N TRP A 64 -0.84 -18.83 10.41
CA TRP A 64 -0.84 -17.75 9.45
C TRP A 64 0.16 -16.65 9.81
N ARG A 65 0.99 -16.26 8.84
CA ARG A 65 1.93 -15.15 8.95
C ARG A 65 1.82 -14.20 7.77
N CYS A 66 1.75 -12.91 8.08
CA CYS A 66 1.81 -11.86 7.08
C CYS A 66 3.15 -11.87 6.35
N ARG A 67 3.10 -11.93 5.02
CA ARG A 67 4.25 -11.83 4.11
C ARG A 67 4.42 -10.43 3.54
N GLY A 68 3.43 -9.57 3.72
CA GLY A 68 3.40 -8.24 3.15
C GLY A 68 2.00 -7.69 3.05
N PHE A 69 1.90 -6.47 2.57
CA PHE A 69 0.65 -5.79 2.32
C PHE A 69 0.75 -4.95 1.05
N SER A 70 -0.40 -4.50 0.58
CA SER A 70 -0.51 -3.52 -0.49
C SER A 70 -1.45 -2.39 -0.09
N VAL A 71 -1.20 -1.20 -0.64
CA VAL A 71 -2.11 -0.06 -0.60
C VAL A 71 -2.62 0.15 -2.02
N GLN A 72 -3.92 0.02 -2.22
CA GLN A 72 -4.61 0.04 -3.51
C GLN A 72 -5.10 1.46 -3.84
N VAL A 73 -4.14 2.38 -4.03
CA VAL A 73 -4.40 3.83 -4.16
C VAL A 73 -5.39 4.16 -5.29
N HIS A 74 -5.34 3.42 -6.40
CA HIS A 74 -6.28 3.59 -7.52
C HIS A 74 -7.75 3.38 -7.16
N ARG A 75 -8.08 2.71 -6.04
CA ARG A 75 -9.47 2.54 -5.61
C ARG A 75 -10.10 3.85 -5.11
N LEU A 76 -9.28 4.88 -4.82
CA LEU A 76 -9.76 6.21 -4.45
C LEU A 76 -10.45 6.95 -5.62
N ASP A 77 -10.14 6.60 -6.87
CA ASP A 77 -10.75 7.22 -8.07
C ASP A 77 -12.28 7.05 -8.12
N HIS A 78 -12.83 6.08 -7.37
CA HIS A 78 -14.26 5.84 -7.29
C HIS A 78 -14.98 6.70 -6.25
N GLY A 79 -14.25 7.52 -5.48
CA GLY A 79 -14.80 8.46 -4.49
C GLY A 79 -15.53 7.80 -3.32
N ASP A 80 -15.33 6.49 -3.12
CA ASP A 80 -15.98 5.74 -2.04
C ASP A 80 -15.13 5.80 -0.77
N GLU A 81 -15.37 6.79 0.09
CA GLU A 81 -14.65 6.97 1.35
C GLU A 81 -14.76 5.73 2.29
N SER A 82 -15.74 4.85 2.07
CA SER A 82 -15.91 3.61 2.85
C SER A 82 -14.79 2.59 2.59
N ILE A 83 -14.04 2.74 1.49
CA ILE A 83 -12.90 1.87 1.21
C ILE A 83 -11.70 2.14 2.11
N VAL A 84 -11.62 3.31 2.76
CA VAL A 84 -10.53 3.60 3.69
C VAL A 84 -10.85 2.95 5.05
N PRO A 85 -9.94 2.16 5.65
CA PRO A 85 -10.18 1.66 7.00
C PRO A 85 -10.38 2.80 8.00
N GLU A 86 -11.35 2.67 8.91
CA GLU A 86 -11.68 3.73 9.88
C GLU A 86 -10.46 4.17 10.69
N ALA A 87 -9.67 3.22 11.18
CA ALA A 87 -8.43 3.51 11.91
C ALA A 87 -7.41 4.31 11.08
N VAL A 88 -7.38 4.14 9.76
CA VAL A 88 -6.51 4.93 8.86
C VAL A 88 -7.05 6.36 8.73
N ARG A 89 -8.37 6.52 8.56
CA ARG A 89 -9.01 7.86 8.53
C ARG A 89 -8.78 8.62 9.84
N GLU A 90 -8.93 7.95 10.98
CA GLU A 90 -8.70 8.56 12.30
C GLU A 90 -7.26 9.04 12.49
N ALA A 91 -6.27 8.29 11.98
CA ALA A 91 -4.86 8.60 12.15
C ALA A 91 -4.33 9.65 11.15
N TYR A 92 -4.82 9.64 9.90
CA TYR A 92 -4.25 10.41 8.78
C TYR A 92 -5.22 11.40 8.14
N GLY A 93 -6.47 11.45 8.60
CA GLY A 93 -7.53 12.22 7.98
C GLY A 93 -8.10 11.52 6.74
N GLU A 94 -8.88 12.25 5.96
CA GLU A 94 -9.49 11.74 4.75
C GLU A 94 -8.44 11.55 3.62
N LEU A 95 -8.56 10.44 2.91
CA LEU A 95 -7.77 10.13 1.71
C LEU A 95 -8.75 10.22 0.54
N HIS A 96 -8.58 11.22 -0.32
CA HIS A 96 -9.62 11.63 -1.27
C HIS A 96 -9.26 11.35 -2.73
N ASP A 97 -7.98 11.23 -3.07
CA ASP A 97 -7.55 11.09 -4.46
C ASP A 97 -6.19 10.39 -4.57
N ARG A 98 -5.82 9.99 -5.79
CA ARG A 98 -4.49 9.46 -6.07
C ARG A 98 -3.45 10.56 -5.89
N VAL A 99 -2.38 10.21 -5.19
CA VAL A 99 -1.21 11.08 -5.05
C VAL A 99 -0.31 10.98 -6.28
N GLY A 100 0.25 12.11 -6.73
CA GLY A 100 1.26 12.12 -7.79
C GLY A 100 2.55 11.42 -7.37
N GLU A 101 3.16 10.67 -8.29
CA GLU A 101 4.41 9.93 -8.08
C GLU A 101 5.51 10.85 -7.56
N GLN A 102 5.70 11.99 -8.21
CA GLN A 102 6.74 12.96 -7.83
C GLN A 102 6.50 13.53 -6.44
N ARG A 103 5.24 13.82 -6.07
CA ARG A 103 4.88 14.31 -4.74
C ARG A 103 5.22 13.28 -3.66
N LEU A 104 4.94 11.99 -3.91
CA LEU A 104 5.33 10.92 -3.01
C LEU A 104 6.85 10.74 -2.94
N ALA A 105 7.54 10.75 -4.08
CA ALA A 105 8.99 10.64 -4.12
C ALA A 105 9.69 11.77 -3.33
N ASP A 106 9.21 13.00 -3.45
CA ASP A 106 9.78 14.14 -2.72
C ASP A 106 9.52 14.06 -1.22
N ALA A 107 8.33 13.63 -0.81
CA ALA A 107 8.01 13.39 0.60
C ALA A 107 8.86 12.25 1.20
N LEU A 108 9.09 11.18 0.44
CA LEU A 108 9.97 10.08 0.83
C LEU A 108 11.42 10.53 0.99
N ARG A 109 11.96 11.31 0.05
CA ARG A 109 13.31 11.89 0.17
C ARG A 109 13.43 12.81 1.37
N ALA A 110 12.41 13.63 1.63
CA ALA A 110 12.37 14.50 2.81
C ALA A 110 12.35 13.69 4.12
N ALA A 111 11.78 12.48 4.11
CA ALA A 111 11.82 11.52 5.21
C ALA A 111 13.15 10.72 5.28
N GLY A 112 14.13 11.01 4.42
CA GLY A 112 15.43 10.34 4.39
C GLY A 112 15.44 9.00 3.64
N ALA A 113 14.40 8.68 2.87
CA ALA A 113 14.35 7.44 2.11
C ALA A 113 15.25 7.49 0.86
N GLU A 114 15.98 6.40 0.62
CA GLU A 114 16.71 6.17 -0.62
C GLU A 114 15.75 5.58 -1.67
N ILE A 115 15.54 6.33 -2.75
CA ILE A 115 14.68 5.92 -3.86
C ILE A 115 15.55 5.32 -4.97
N VAL A 116 15.24 4.07 -5.33
CA VAL A 116 15.89 3.36 -6.44
C VAL A 116 14.88 3.20 -7.57
N PRO A 117 15.10 3.82 -8.75
CA PRO A 117 14.27 3.60 -9.93
C PRO A 117 14.29 2.12 -10.34
N TYR A 118 13.17 1.61 -10.84
CA TYR A 118 13.15 0.27 -11.42
C TYR A 118 13.59 0.35 -12.90
N GLU A 119 14.72 -0.28 -13.24
CA GLU A 119 15.34 -0.15 -14.57
C GLU A 119 14.65 -0.96 -15.68
N GLU A 120 13.89 -2.00 -15.33
CA GLU A 120 13.13 -2.76 -16.32
C GLU A 120 11.90 -1.96 -16.76
N ARG A 121 11.72 -1.84 -18.08
CA ARG A 121 10.51 -1.29 -18.69
C ARG A 121 9.30 -1.94 -18.03
N SER A 122 8.52 -1.10 -17.36
CA SER A 122 7.24 -1.44 -16.73
C SER A 122 6.25 -2.01 -17.76
N ASP A 123 5.11 -2.50 -17.28
CA ASP A 123 4.06 -3.33 -17.90
C ASP A 123 3.42 -2.79 -19.20
N GLY A 124 4.03 -1.80 -19.84
CA GLY A 124 3.62 -1.14 -21.06
C GLY A 124 4.00 0.34 -21.04
N PRO A 125 3.73 1.08 -22.12
CA PRO A 125 3.74 2.54 -22.06
C PRO A 125 2.77 3.04 -20.96
N GLY A 126 3.17 4.07 -20.23
CA GLY A 126 2.34 4.71 -19.20
C GLY A 126 2.60 4.24 -17.77
N TRP A 127 3.35 3.16 -17.55
CA TRP A 127 3.64 2.67 -16.20
C TRP A 127 5.06 3.05 -15.74
N SER A 128 5.18 3.40 -14.47
CA SER A 128 6.45 3.68 -13.79
C SER A 128 6.53 2.97 -12.44
N ARG A 129 7.75 2.69 -11.99
CA ARG A 129 7.99 2.04 -10.71
C ARG A 129 9.29 2.51 -10.09
N PHE A 130 9.26 2.73 -8.79
CA PHE A 130 10.46 2.88 -7.96
C PHE A 130 10.36 2.04 -6.69
N ARG A 131 11.49 1.89 -5.99
CA ARG A 131 11.60 1.13 -4.75
C ARG A 131 12.22 1.95 -3.63
N VAL A 132 11.82 1.63 -2.41
CA VAL A 132 12.45 2.06 -1.15
C VAL A 132 12.58 0.82 -0.27
N GLY A 133 13.78 0.23 -0.23
CA GLY A 133 13.99 -1.07 0.43
C GLY A 133 13.09 -2.16 -0.17
N SER A 134 12.23 -2.76 0.65
CA SER A 134 11.26 -3.79 0.23
C SER A 134 9.90 -3.23 -0.23
N ALA A 135 9.72 -1.92 -0.17
CA ALA A 135 8.54 -1.25 -0.70
C ALA A 135 8.72 -0.94 -2.19
N SER A 136 7.69 -1.19 -2.98
CA SER A 136 7.58 -0.86 -4.39
C SER A 136 6.40 0.07 -4.59
N VAL A 137 6.62 1.20 -5.25
CA VAL A 137 5.56 2.12 -5.65
C VAL A 137 5.36 1.97 -7.16
N ILE A 138 4.12 1.70 -7.57
CA ILE A 138 3.72 1.59 -8.97
C ILE A 138 2.84 2.79 -9.26
N SER A 139 3.14 3.49 -10.35
CA SER A 139 2.37 4.64 -10.81
C SER A 139 1.99 4.46 -12.28
N GLU A 140 0.91 5.11 -12.66
CA GLU A 140 0.35 5.10 -14.00
C GLU A 140 0.22 6.54 -14.50
N SER A 141 0.52 6.73 -15.78
CA SER A 141 0.40 7.97 -16.52
C SER A 141 -0.32 7.69 -17.83
N GLU A 142 -1.18 8.60 -18.26
CA GLU A 142 -1.84 8.47 -19.56
C GLU A 142 -0.81 8.78 -20.68
N PRO A 143 -0.51 7.83 -21.59
CA PRO A 143 0.51 8.04 -22.62
C PRO A 143 0.20 9.24 -23.52
N GLY A 144 1.08 10.23 -23.52
CA GLY A 144 0.96 11.40 -24.39
C GLY A 144 0.07 12.54 -23.85
N SER A 145 -0.51 12.40 -22.66
CA SER A 145 -1.25 13.49 -21.98
C SER A 145 -0.33 14.61 -21.52
N GLY A 146 0.90 14.27 -21.09
CA GLY A 146 1.79 15.17 -20.37
C GLY A 146 1.44 15.32 -18.89
N ASP A 147 0.40 14.62 -18.42
CA ASP A 147 -0.01 14.61 -17.03
C ASP A 147 0.99 13.86 -16.15
N PRO A 148 1.15 14.28 -14.88
CA PRO A 148 2.03 13.58 -13.95
C PRO A 148 1.52 12.16 -13.70
N ALA A 149 2.44 11.21 -13.56
CA ALA A 149 2.10 9.86 -13.12
C ALA A 149 1.45 9.91 -11.72
N LEU A 150 0.36 9.17 -11.57
CA LEU A 150 -0.39 9.02 -10.33
C LEU A 150 -0.12 7.65 -9.72
N VAL A 151 0.12 7.60 -8.42
CA VAL A 151 0.35 6.34 -7.71
C VAL A 151 -0.87 5.45 -7.88
N TRP A 152 -0.62 4.24 -8.36
CA TRP A 152 -1.62 3.20 -8.58
C TRP A 152 -1.71 2.27 -7.38
N SER A 153 -0.55 1.79 -6.93
CA SER A 153 -0.46 0.93 -5.75
C SER A 153 0.93 0.99 -5.10
N ILE A 154 0.97 0.64 -3.82
CA ILE A 154 2.19 0.44 -3.06
C ILE A 154 2.21 -1.01 -2.59
N HIS A 155 3.31 -1.72 -2.79
CA HIS A 155 3.48 -3.09 -2.35
C HIS A 155 4.67 -3.18 -1.40
N VAL A 156 4.46 -3.76 -0.22
CA VAL A 156 5.51 -3.97 0.77
C VAL A 156 5.59 -5.45 1.07
N SER A 157 6.78 -6.03 0.87
CA SER A 157 7.06 -7.43 1.22
C SER A 157 7.99 -7.55 2.43
N ALA A 158 7.85 -8.67 3.14
CA ALA A 158 8.78 -9.17 4.13
C ALA A 158 10.16 -9.52 3.53
#